data_AF-A0A4Y2IQ89-F1
#
_entry.id   AF-A0A4Y2IQ89-F1
#
_cell.length_a   1.000
_cell.length_b   1.000
_cell.length_c   1.000
_cell.angle_alpha   90.00
_cell.angle_beta   90.00
_cell.angle_gamma   90.00
#
_symmetry.space_group_name_H-M   'P 1'
#
loop_
_entity.id
_entity.type
_entity.pdbx_description
1 polymer ?
#
loop_
_entity_poly.entity_id
_entity_poly.type
_entity_poly.pdbx_seq_one_letter_code
_entity_poly.pdbx_strand_id
1 'polypeptide(L)'
;MPLPAKSKIARFNPFLQESHLRLGGRLQFVQVTSEEKHPLLLDGSHYFVQLLIRHTHVRLHHLGVRIVLSELRSNYWILLGREPMKRVIHRGLPCRFSKAPYGTHIEAPLPVDRVTPCIPFSTTGIDFACPLYVRNSKSLDTA
;
A
#
# COMPACT_ATOMS: atom_id res chain seq x y z
N MET A 1 7.29 -17.63 33.05
CA MET A 1 8.64 -17.76 32.46
C MET A 1 9.46 -16.56 32.90
N PRO A 2 10.53 -16.74 33.71
CA PRO A 2 11.38 -15.62 34.11
C PRO A 2 12.17 -15.11 32.91
N LEU A 3 12.06 -13.80 32.63
CA LEU A 3 12.79 -13.14 31.56
C LEU A 3 13.82 -12.15 32.15
N PRO A 4 14.97 -11.95 31.49
CA PRO A 4 15.92 -10.93 31.90
C PRO A 4 15.27 -9.53 31.92
N ALA A 5 15.59 -8.70 32.91
CA ALA A 5 15.01 -7.37 33.07
C ALA A 5 15.23 -6.44 31.85
N LYS A 6 16.32 -6.66 31.09
CA LYS A 6 16.64 -5.91 29.86
C LYS A 6 15.99 -6.48 28.60
N SER A 7 15.17 -7.52 28.71
CA SER A 7 14.55 -8.16 27.56
C SER A 7 13.52 -7.23 26.91
N LYS A 8 13.60 -7.09 25.59
CA LYS A 8 12.66 -6.26 24.80
C LYS A 8 11.21 -6.72 24.97
N ILE A 9 11.01 -8.01 25.25
CA ILE A 9 9.70 -8.65 25.32
C ILE A 9 9.09 -8.69 26.73
N ALA A 10 9.86 -8.43 27.78
CA ALA A 10 9.39 -8.58 29.17
C ALA A 10 8.13 -7.73 29.47
N ARG A 11 8.06 -6.54 28.87
CA ARG A 11 6.92 -5.60 29.02
C ARG A 11 5.58 -6.14 28.48
N PHE A 12 5.60 -7.20 27.68
CA PHE A 12 4.40 -7.76 27.04
C PHE A 12 3.84 -8.98 27.79
N ASN A 13 4.38 -9.28 28.98
CA ASN A 13 4.01 -10.44 29.80
C ASN A 13 3.88 -11.73 28.96
N PRO A 14 4.91 -12.11 28.18
CA PRO A 14 4.76 -13.16 27.20
C PRO A 14 4.68 -14.54 27.85
N PHE A 15 3.89 -15.42 27.26
CA PHE A 15 3.76 -16.81 27.70
C PHE A 15 3.88 -17.75 26.49
N LEU A 16 4.22 -19.01 26.78
CA LEU A 16 4.35 -20.03 25.77
C LEU A 16 3.04 -20.82 25.68
N GLN A 17 2.52 -20.98 24.47
CA GLN A 17 1.37 -21.83 24.17
C GLN A 17 1.65 -22.56 22.87
N GLU A 18 1.55 -23.90 22.88
CA GLU A 18 1.75 -24.73 21.68
C GLU A 18 3.07 -24.42 20.97
N SER A 19 4.16 -24.27 21.74
CA SER A 19 5.50 -23.91 21.24
C SER A 19 5.62 -22.53 20.58
N HIS A 20 4.59 -21.69 20.69
CA HIS A 20 4.60 -20.32 20.20
C HIS A 20 4.57 -19.31 21.35
N LEU A 21 5.33 -18.23 21.19
CA LEU A 21 5.35 -17.13 22.13
C LEU A 21 4.16 -16.19 21.86
N ARG A 22 3.28 -16.01 22.84
CA ARG A 22 2.09 -15.17 22.74
C ARG A 22 2.12 -14.03 23.74
N LEU A 23 1.40 -12.95 23.42
CA LEU A 23 1.30 -11.77 24.26
C LEU A 23 0.28 -11.99 25.40
N GLY A 24 0.71 -11.74 26.63
CA GLY A 24 -0.16 -11.71 27.81
C GLY A 24 -0.89 -10.37 27.89
N GLY A 25 -2.15 -10.36 27.49
CA GLY A 25 -2.99 -9.16 27.43
C GLY A 25 -3.99 -9.04 28.59
N ARG A 26 -4.81 -7.98 28.54
CA ARG A 26 -5.92 -7.73 29.49
C ARG A 26 -7.29 -8.10 28.92
N LEU A 27 -7.33 -8.66 27.72
CA LEU A 27 -8.56 -8.97 26.99
C LEU A 27 -9.14 -10.36 27.35
N GLN A 28 -8.77 -10.92 28.51
CA GLN A 28 -9.17 -12.28 28.90
C GLN A 28 -10.69 -12.51 28.87
N PHE A 29 -11.48 -11.50 29.24
CA PHE A 29 -12.95 -11.59 29.35
C PHE A 29 -13.71 -11.17 28.08
N VAL A 30 -13.01 -10.70 27.04
CA VAL A 30 -13.67 -10.29 25.78
C VAL A 30 -14.15 -11.52 25.01
N GLN A 31 -15.30 -11.43 24.34
CA GLN A 31 -15.84 -12.49 23.49
C GLN A 31 -15.21 -12.43 22.08
N VAL A 32 -13.91 -12.67 22.01
CA VAL A 32 -13.11 -12.76 20.78
C VAL A 32 -12.34 -14.07 20.74
N THR A 33 -11.76 -14.41 19.59
CA THR A 33 -10.99 -15.65 19.44
C THR A 33 -9.77 -15.65 20.38
N SER A 34 -9.30 -16.85 20.76
CA SER A 34 -8.10 -16.97 21.62
C SER A 34 -6.87 -16.30 20.98
N GLU A 35 -6.79 -16.34 19.65
CA GLU A 35 -5.72 -15.72 18.87
C GLU A 35 -5.74 -14.20 18.96
N GLU A 36 -6.92 -13.59 18.93
CA GLU A 36 -7.08 -12.14 19.13
C GLU A 36 -6.82 -11.70 20.56
N LYS A 37 -7.15 -12.54 21.55
CA LYS A 37 -6.81 -12.27 22.96
C LYS A 37 -5.30 -12.29 23.17
N HIS A 38 -4.63 -13.24 22.51
CA HIS A 38 -3.24 -13.59 22.74
C HIS A 38 -2.47 -13.69 21.42
N PRO A 39 -2.24 -12.57 20.74
CA PRO A 39 -1.58 -12.58 19.44
C PRO A 39 -0.15 -13.09 19.53
N LEU A 40 0.31 -13.69 18.44
CA LEU A 40 1.67 -14.25 18.32
C LEU A 40 2.72 -13.13 18.37
N LEU A 41 3.69 -13.28 19.26
CA LEU A 41 4.76 -12.31 19.41
C LEU A 41 5.84 -12.55 18.35
N LEU A 42 6.01 -11.60 17.43
CA LEU A 42 6.97 -11.72 16.32
C LEU A 42 8.04 -10.63 16.38
N ASP A 43 9.28 -10.99 16.06
CA ASP A 43 10.34 -10.00 15.91
C ASP A 43 10.24 -9.28 14.56
N GLY A 44 10.07 -7.96 14.61
CA GLY A 44 9.95 -7.11 13.42
C GLY A 44 11.18 -7.13 12.50
N SER A 45 12.34 -7.57 12.99
CA SER A 45 13.55 -7.68 12.17
C SER A 45 13.56 -8.91 11.26
N HIS A 46 12.84 -9.97 11.65
CA HIS A 46 12.91 -11.28 11.01
C HIS A 46 12.32 -11.27 9.60
N TYR A 47 12.93 -12.03 8.68
CA TYR A 47 12.55 -12.05 7.26
C TYR A 47 11.10 -12.51 7.04
N PHE A 48 10.64 -13.50 7.81
CA PHE A 48 9.24 -13.94 7.80
C PHE A 48 8.25 -12.78 8.02
N VAL A 49 8.54 -11.88 8.96
CA VAL A 49 7.66 -10.74 9.25
C VAL A 49 7.64 -9.77 8.08
N GLN A 50 8.76 -9.59 7.38
CA GLN A 50 8.80 -8.76 6.18
C GLN A 50 7.95 -9.35 5.05
N LEU A 51 7.99 -10.68 4.86
CA LEU A 51 7.12 -11.39 3.92
C LEU A 51 5.65 -11.28 4.30
N LEU A 52 5.32 -11.49 5.57
CA LEU A 52 3.97 -11.37 6.10
C LEU A 52 3.40 -9.96 5.87
N ILE A 53 4.18 -8.92 6.19
CA ILE A 53 3.79 -7.53 5.95
C ILE A 53 3.58 -7.28 4.45
N ARG A 54 4.49 -7.76 3.60
CA ARG A 54 4.39 -7.58 2.14
C ARG A 54 3.14 -8.25 1.57
N HIS A 55 2.88 -9.49 1.99
CA HIS A 55 1.70 -10.24 1.59
C HIS A 55 0.42 -9.49 1.98
N THR A 56 0.30 -9.09 3.26
CA THR A 56 -0.87 -8.35 3.75
C THR A 56 -1.03 -6.99 3.06
N HIS A 57 0.06 -6.28 2.80
CA HIS A 57 0.04 -5.00 2.09
C HIS A 57 -0.44 -5.13 0.64
N VAL A 58 -0.03 -6.17 -0.09
CA VAL A 58 -0.52 -6.46 -1.45
C VAL A 58 -1.98 -6.90 -1.44
N ARG A 59 -2.35 -7.79 -0.51
CA ARG A 59 -3.74 -8.24 -0.33
C ARG A 59 -4.70 -7.08 -0.02
N LEU A 60 -4.23 -6.10 0.74
CA LEU A 60 -4.96 -4.87 1.07
C LEU A 60 -4.74 -3.74 0.04
N HIS A 61 -4.43 -4.06 -1.23
CA HIS A 61 -4.33 -3.09 -2.32
C HIS A 61 -3.46 -1.87 -2.01
N HIS A 62 -2.29 -2.09 -1.42
CA HIS A 62 -1.32 -1.05 -1.12
C HIS A 62 -1.75 0.03 -0.11
N LEU A 63 -2.73 -0.28 0.75
CA LEU A 63 -3.16 0.63 1.82
C LEU A 63 -2.01 0.99 2.79
N GLY A 64 -2.20 2.12 3.47
CA GLY A 64 -1.19 2.71 4.34
C GLY A 64 -0.86 1.88 5.58
N VAL A 65 0.26 2.23 6.22
CA VAL A 65 0.82 1.54 7.40
C VAL A 65 -0.21 1.28 8.50
N ARG A 66 -1.10 2.25 8.78
CA ARG A 66 -2.11 2.12 9.85
C ARG A 66 -3.08 0.97 9.59
N ILE A 67 -3.53 0.79 8.35
CA ILE A 67 -4.50 -0.24 8.01
C ILE A 67 -3.84 -1.61 8.07
N VAL A 68 -2.67 -1.76 7.43
CA VAL A 68 -1.90 -3.02 7.46
C VAL A 68 -1.54 -3.42 8.90
N LEU A 69 -1.18 -2.45 9.74
CA LEU A 69 -0.91 -2.68 11.16
C LEU A 69 -2.14 -3.13 11.94
N SER A 70 -3.31 -2.57 11.64
CA SER A 70 -4.57 -2.93 12.28
C SER A 70 -4.96 -4.37 11.92
N GLU A 71 -4.85 -4.71 10.64
CA GLU A 71 -5.15 -6.05 10.14
C GLU A 71 -4.25 -7.12 10.76
N LEU A 72 -2.94 -6.86 10.84
CA LEU A 72 -2.01 -7.82 11.43
C LEU A 72 -2.19 -7.93 12.95
N ARG A 73 -2.71 -6.90 13.62
CA ARG A 73 -2.84 -6.86 15.08
C ARG A 73 -3.84 -7.87 15.63
N SER A 74 -4.81 -8.31 14.84
CA SER A 74 -5.77 -9.34 15.26
C SER A 74 -5.09 -10.69 15.51
N ASN A 75 -3.97 -10.97 14.84
CA ASN A 75 -3.30 -12.29 14.94
C ASN A 75 -1.86 -12.20 15.46
N TYR A 76 -1.20 -11.05 15.26
CA TYR A 76 0.24 -10.89 15.48
C TYR A 76 0.55 -9.61 16.23
N TRP A 77 1.44 -9.72 17.21
CA TRP A 77 2.08 -8.60 17.86
C TRP A 77 3.54 -8.49 17.41
N ILE A 78 3.75 -7.66 16.39
CA ILE A 78 5.09 -7.42 15.82
C ILE A 78 5.83 -6.38 16.68
N LEU A 79 6.99 -6.74 17.21
CA LEU A 79 7.87 -5.85 17.95
C LEU A 79 8.30 -4.68 17.08
N LEU A 80 8.21 -3.46 17.63
CA LEU A 80 8.48 -2.21 16.90
C LEU A 80 7.65 -2.07 15.61
N GLY A 81 6.48 -2.73 15.51
CA GLY A 81 5.79 -3.05 14.25
C GLY A 81 5.57 -1.91 13.24
N ARG A 82 5.55 -0.64 13.65
CA ARG A 82 5.49 0.50 12.72
C ARG A 82 6.74 0.62 11.84
N GLU A 83 7.93 0.37 12.38
CA GLU A 83 9.20 0.48 11.66
C GLU A 83 9.35 -0.53 10.52
N PRO A 84 9.18 -1.86 10.74
CA PRO A 84 9.27 -2.83 9.67
C PRO A 84 8.17 -2.62 8.64
N MET A 85 6.97 -2.18 9.05
CA MET A 85 5.89 -1.86 8.10
C MET A 85 6.23 -0.68 7.21
N LYS A 86 6.74 0.42 7.77
CA LYS A 86 7.23 1.56 6.97
C LYS A 86 8.30 1.09 5.99
N ARG A 87 9.26 0.29 6.45
CA ARG A 87 10.35 -0.22 5.61
C ARG A 87 9.84 -1.02 4.40
N VAL A 88 8.89 -1.93 4.61
CA VAL A 88 8.33 -2.77 3.53
C VAL A 88 7.47 -1.94 2.59
N ILE A 89 6.54 -1.13 3.12
CA ILE A 89 5.58 -0.37 2.31
C ILE A 89 6.27 0.70 1.45
N HIS A 90 7.24 1.43 2.01
CA HIS A 90 7.95 2.48 1.26
C HIS A 90 8.92 1.92 0.19
N ARG A 91 9.30 0.64 0.28
CA ARG A 91 10.12 -0.02 -0.74
C ARG A 91 9.29 -0.51 -1.94
N GLY A 92 7.97 -0.65 -1.80
CA GLY A 92 7.09 -1.07 -2.88
C GLY A 92 7.05 -0.04 -4.01
N LEU A 93 7.27 -0.49 -5.25
CA LEU A 93 7.20 0.37 -6.44
C LEU A 93 5.85 1.09 -6.56
N PRO A 94 4.67 0.43 -6.45
CA PRO A 94 3.39 1.11 -6.58
C PRO A 94 3.24 2.26 -5.59
N CYS A 95 3.59 2.01 -4.33
CA CYS A 95 3.54 3.03 -3.28
C CYS A 95 4.52 4.18 -3.48
N ARG A 96 5.66 3.94 -4.14
CA ARG A 96 6.61 4.99 -4.49
C ARG A 96 6.06 5.89 -5.57
N PHE A 97 5.46 5.31 -6.61
CA PHE A 97 4.81 6.08 -7.68
C PHE A 97 3.63 6.89 -7.18
N SER A 98 2.76 6.30 -6.35
CA SER A 98 1.61 7.02 -5.77
C SER A 98 2.00 8.16 -4.82
N LYS A 99 3.22 8.15 -4.29
CA LYS A 99 3.75 9.21 -3.42
C LYS A 99 4.71 10.16 -4.15
N ALA A 100 4.86 10.02 -5.47
CA ALA A 100 5.67 10.94 -6.23
C ALA A 100 5.12 12.37 -6.03
N PRO A 101 5.98 13.36 -5.76
CA PRO A 101 5.52 14.74 -5.70
C PRO A 101 4.90 15.11 -7.05
N TYR A 102 3.88 15.97 -7.01
CA TYR A 102 3.40 16.59 -8.23
C TYR A 102 4.58 17.31 -8.90
N GLY A 103 4.77 17.06 -10.19
CA GLY A 103 5.71 17.83 -10.98
C GLY A 103 5.28 19.30 -10.94
N THR A 104 6.23 20.20 -10.70
CA THR A 104 5.99 21.63 -10.94
C THR A 104 5.92 21.81 -12.45
N HIS A 105 4.72 22.03 -12.97
CA HIS A 105 4.57 22.38 -14.38
C HIS A 105 4.97 23.84 -14.55
N ILE A 106 5.97 24.09 -15.39
CA ILE A 106 6.23 25.43 -15.90
C ILE A 106 5.29 25.60 -17.09
N GLU A 107 4.29 26.44 -16.96
CA GLU A 107 3.38 26.76 -18.06
C GLU A 107 4.21 27.36 -19.21
N ALA A 108 4.18 26.70 -20.38
CA ALA A 108 4.79 27.26 -21.56
C ALA A 108 4.06 28.56 -21.94
N PRO A 109 4.77 29.60 -22.40
CA PRO A 109 4.13 30.82 -22.88
C PRO A 109 3.17 30.48 -24.02
N LEU A 110 1.99 31.10 -24.02
CA LEU A 110 1.01 30.93 -25.10
C LEU A 110 1.61 31.41 -26.43
N PRO A 111 1.34 30.72 -27.55
CA PRO A 111 1.71 31.21 -28.88
C PRO A 111 1.10 32.58 -29.14
N VAL A 112 1.83 33.43 -29.87
CA VAL A 112 1.40 34.79 -30.24
C VAL A 112 0.02 34.77 -30.88
N ASP A 113 -0.24 33.81 -31.77
CA ASP A 113 -1.50 33.68 -32.50
C ASP A 113 -2.72 33.40 -31.61
N ARG A 114 -2.53 32.96 -30.35
CA ARG A 114 -3.63 32.79 -29.38
C ARG A 114 -3.95 34.06 -28.59
N VAL A 115 -3.03 35.03 -28.54
CA VAL A 115 -3.16 36.24 -27.71
C VAL A 115 -3.31 37.51 -28.55
N THR A 116 -3.00 37.45 -29.84
CA THR A 116 -3.17 38.57 -30.77
C THR A 116 -4.60 38.64 -31.30
N PRO A 117 -5.31 39.77 -31.13
CA PRO A 117 -6.62 39.97 -31.73
C PRO A 117 -6.54 39.88 -33.26
N CYS A 118 -7.40 39.07 -33.87
CA CYS A 118 -7.47 38.90 -35.32
C CYS A 118 -8.93 38.76 -35.78
N ILE A 119 -9.17 38.91 -37.08
CA ILE A 119 -10.50 38.67 -37.65
C ILE A 119 -10.82 37.16 -37.61
N PRO A 120 -12.11 36.77 -37.55
CA PRO A 120 -12.49 35.35 -37.55
C PRO A 120 -11.81 34.56 -38.68
N PHE A 121 -11.38 33.33 -38.37
CA PHE A 121 -10.71 32.41 -39.30
C PHE A 121 -9.30 32.81 -39.77
N SER A 122 -8.68 33.86 -39.22
CA SER A 122 -7.27 34.22 -39.53
C SER A 122 -6.27 33.16 -39.08
N THR A 123 -6.57 32.49 -37.97
CA THR A 123 -5.74 31.43 -37.37
C THR A 123 -6.61 30.20 -37.18
N THR A 124 -6.23 29.06 -37.75
CA THR A 124 -6.96 27.79 -37.60
C THR A 124 -6.04 26.73 -36.99
N GLY A 125 -6.47 26.12 -35.88
CA GLY A 125 -5.80 24.96 -35.31
C GLY A 125 -6.23 23.69 -36.04
N ILE A 126 -5.27 22.87 -36.44
CA ILE A 126 -5.53 21.55 -37.03
C ILE A 126 -5.00 20.51 -36.05
N ASP A 127 -5.83 19.51 -35.75
CA ASP A 127 -5.43 18.35 -34.97
C ASP A 127 -5.94 17.08 -35.66
N PHE A 128 -5.17 16.01 -35.56
CA PHE A 128 -5.54 14.72 -36.13
C PHE A 128 -6.22 13.88 -35.06
N ALA A 129 -7.38 13.33 -35.38
CA ALA A 129 -7.93 12.25 -34.58
C ALA A 129 -6.99 11.02 -34.68
N CYS A 130 -6.75 10.38 -33.53
CA CYS A 130 -6.10 9.07 -33.43
C CYS A 130 -6.84 8.03 -34.32
N PRO A 131 -6.26 6.87 -34.67
CA PRO A 131 -6.85 5.92 -35.60
C PRO A 131 -8.32 5.62 -35.30
N LEU A 132 -9.19 5.96 -36.24
CA LEU A 132 -10.61 5.65 -36.19
C LEU A 132 -10.82 4.28 -36.83
N TYR A 133 -11.09 3.27 -36.00
CA TYR A 133 -11.39 1.92 -36.49
C TYR A 133 -12.82 1.89 -37.05
N VAL A 134 -12.93 1.62 -38.36
CA VAL A 134 -14.22 1.45 -39.03
C VAL A 134 -14.61 -0.03 -39.01
N ARG A 135 -15.82 -0.35 -38.56
CA ARG A 135 -16.37 -1.70 -38.64
C ARG A 135 -16.89 -1.93 -40.06
N ASN A 136 -16.24 -2.81 -40.82
CA ASN A 136 -16.79 -3.27 -42.10
C ASN A 136 -18.00 -4.18 -41.85
N SER A 137 -19.19 -3.76 -42.28
CA SER A 137 -20.44 -4.55 -42.25
C SER A 137 -20.68 -5.35 -43.53
N LYS A 138 -19.67 -5.51 -44.38
CA LYS A 138 -19.75 -6.36 -45.57
C LYS A 138 -19.14 -7.72 -45.26
N SER A 139 -19.97 -8.75 -45.26
CA SER A 139 -19.52 -10.14 -45.44
C SER A 139 -18.69 -10.19 -46.72
N LEU A 140 -17.45 -10.65 -46.61
CA LEU A 140 -16.68 -11.03 -47.79
C LEU A 140 -17.33 -12.28 -48.37
N ASP A 141 -18.30 -12.10 -49.26
CA ASP A 141 -18.65 -13.15 -50.22
C ASP A 141 -17.46 -13.25 -51.18
N THR A 142 -16.65 -14.27 -50.93
CA THR A 142 -15.51 -14.64 -51.75
C THR A 142 -16.08 -15.49 -52.89
N ALA A 143 -15.95 -15.02 -54.13
CA ALA A 143 -16.17 -15.81 -55.35
C ALA A 143 -14.82 -16.14 -55.98
#